data_AF-A0A927XV29-F1
#
_entry.id   AF-A0A927XV29-F1
#
_cell.length_a   1.000
_cell.length_b   1.000
_cell.length_c   1.000
_cell.angle_alpha   90.00
_cell.angle_beta   90.00
_cell.angle_gamma   90.00
#
_symmetry.space_group_name_H-M   'P 1'
#
loop_
_entity.id
_entity.type
_entity.pdbx_description
1 polymer ?
#
loop_
_entity_poly.entity_id
_entity_poly.type
_entity_poly.pdbx_seq_one_letter_code
_entity_poly.pdbx_strand_id
1 'polypeptide(L)'
;MNISLNDDVPPDMRAAAQQQAASRPSRGIRVAGGSRLNREPGAGTARGEEYTAMQNQKITIEVIETKEFHVAARGYNQHEVDEFLDSICDELERIEAEMDALKAENDRLQHQAVPQVTKATPVVSAPTGNDGTFREILEMAQRVKEQTIADAEAKAAEIVANAEVEVKARLGNLTEEKEELEEQIAALKEAAKAFKAQFAEMIGAAQDTLDAMKVL
;
A
#
# COMPACT_ATOMS: atom_id res chain seq x y z
N MET A 1 -41.17 8.35 -12.38
CA MET A 1 -40.21 8.93 -13.33
C MET A 1 -38.83 8.54 -12.86
N ASN A 2 -38.12 7.77 -13.67
CA ASN A 2 -36.79 7.22 -13.39
C ASN A 2 -35.76 8.30 -13.76
N ILE A 3 -34.93 8.77 -12.82
CA ILE A 3 -33.89 9.77 -13.11
C ILE A 3 -32.54 9.12 -12.82
N SER A 4 -31.91 8.68 -13.90
CA SER A 4 -30.60 8.02 -13.95
C SER A 4 -29.52 9.05 -13.63
N LEU A 5 -28.88 8.91 -12.47
CA LEU A 5 -27.76 9.76 -12.03
C LEU A 5 -26.42 9.16 -12.53
N ASN A 6 -26.27 9.09 -13.84
CA ASN A 6 -24.97 8.87 -14.47
C ASN A 6 -24.70 10.06 -15.39
N ASP A 7 -23.44 10.50 -15.38
CA ASP A 7 -22.82 11.49 -16.28
C ASP A 7 -22.83 12.95 -15.83
N ASP A 8 -21.93 13.27 -14.89
CA ASP A 8 -21.27 14.59 -14.91
C ASP A 8 -19.78 14.48 -14.55
N VAL A 9 -19.07 13.63 -15.30
CA VAL A 9 -17.60 13.68 -15.39
C VAL A 9 -17.27 14.38 -16.71
N PRO A 10 -16.53 15.50 -16.69
CA PRO A 10 -16.19 16.25 -17.90
C PRO A 10 -15.52 15.35 -18.96
N PRO A 11 -15.94 15.42 -20.23
CA PRO A 11 -15.46 14.53 -21.29
C PRO A 11 -13.94 14.61 -21.50
N ASP A 12 -13.33 15.77 -21.25
CA ASP A 12 -11.88 15.98 -21.38
C ASP A 12 -11.07 15.20 -20.33
N MET A 13 -11.60 15.00 -19.12
CA MET A 13 -10.90 14.24 -18.07
C MET A 13 -11.00 12.72 -18.29
N ARG A 14 -12.16 12.24 -18.79
CA ARG A 14 -12.32 10.83 -19.20
C ARG A 14 -11.36 10.51 -20.35
N ALA A 15 -11.27 11.38 -21.35
CA ALA A 15 -10.34 11.20 -22.47
C ALA A 15 -8.87 11.24 -22.00
N ALA A 16 -8.46 12.21 -21.16
CA ALA A 16 -7.09 12.33 -20.69
C ALA A 16 -6.63 11.14 -19.82
N ALA A 17 -7.49 10.62 -18.94
CA ALA A 17 -7.19 9.44 -18.12
C ALA A 17 -7.06 8.16 -18.98
N GLN A 18 -7.93 8.02 -19.98
CA GLN A 18 -7.95 6.85 -20.87
C GLN A 18 -6.78 6.88 -21.87
N GLN A 19 -6.35 8.07 -22.29
CA GLN A 19 -5.22 8.27 -23.19
C GLN A 19 -3.86 8.14 -22.48
N GLN A 20 -3.77 8.51 -21.19
CA GLN A 20 -2.59 8.20 -20.36
C GLN A 20 -2.45 6.72 -20.03
N ALA A 21 -3.56 5.99 -19.84
CA ALA A 21 -3.52 4.53 -19.63
C ALA A 21 -3.01 3.79 -20.88
N ALA A 22 -3.42 4.22 -22.08
CA ALA A 22 -3.04 3.59 -23.35
C ALA A 22 -1.58 3.81 -23.77
N SER A 23 -0.88 4.81 -23.22
CA SER A 23 0.51 5.15 -23.61
C SER A 23 1.57 4.63 -22.63
N ARG A 24 1.20 3.88 -21.59
CA ARG A 24 2.19 3.27 -20.69
C ARG A 24 2.85 2.10 -21.42
N PRO A 25 4.18 2.12 -21.67
CA PRO A 25 4.84 0.96 -22.24
C PRO A 25 4.64 -0.22 -21.30
N SER A 26 4.18 -1.35 -21.84
CA SER A 26 3.98 -2.59 -21.09
C SER A 26 5.27 -2.91 -20.34
N ARG A 27 5.27 -2.74 -19.02
CA ARG A 27 6.38 -3.17 -18.16
C ARG A 27 6.38 -4.68 -18.18
N GLY A 28 7.17 -5.27 -19.08
CA GLY A 28 7.41 -6.70 -19.09
C GLY A 28 7.95 -7.13 -17.71
N ILE A 29 7.42 -8.24 -17.20
CA ILE A 29 7.91 -8.90 -15.99
C ILE A 29 9.37 -9.29 -16.23
N ARG A 30 10.27 -8.86 -15.33
CA ARG A 30 11.71 -9.12 -15.43
C ARG A 30 12.03 -10.41 -14.67
N VAL A 31 12.50 -11.45 -15.36
CA VAL A 31 12.98 -12.68 -14.71
C VAL A 31 14.43 -12.48 -14.26
N ALA A 32 14.77 -12.93 -13.05
CA ALA A 32 16.16 -12.95 -12.57
C ALA A 32 17.02 -13.83 -13.50
N GLY A 33 18.03 -13.22 -14.14
CA GLY A 33 19.04 -13.94 -14.93
C GLY A 33 18.80 -14.08 -16.45
N GLY A 34 17.72 -13.53 -17.01
CA GLY A 34 17.46 -13.60 -18.46
C GLY A 34 17.70 -12.27 -19.19
N SER A 35 18.65 -12.26 -20.14
CA SER A 35 18.77 -11.18 -21.13
C SER A 35 17.43 -10.98 -21.85
N ARG A 36 17.08 -9.73 -22.19
CA ARG A 36 15.89 -9.40 -22.99
C ARG A 36 15.96 -10.17 -24.33
N LEU A 37 15.26 -11.30 -24.43
CA LEU A 37 15.12 -11.99 -25.70
C LEU A 37 14.15 -11.17 -26.55
N ASN A 38 14.72 -10.33 -27.41
CA ASN A 38 14.04 -9.91 -28.63
C ASN A 38 13.73 -11.20 -29.42
N ARG A 39 12.49 -11.66 -29.33
CA ARG A 39 11.98 -12.77 -30.14
C ARG A 39 11.48 -12.16 -31.45
N GLU A 40 12.19 -12.40 -32.54
CA GLU A 40 11.71 -12.08 -33.88
C GLU A 40 10.38 -12.78 -34.17
N PRO A 41 9.48 -12.17 -34.97
CA PRO A 41 8.17 -12.74 -35.28
C PRO A 41 8.31 -13.89 -36.28
N GLY A 42 8.55 -15.10 -35.77
CA GLY A 42 8.46 -16.35 -36.53
C GLY A 42 7.01 -16.82 -36.67
N ALA A 43 6.61 -17.11 -37.91
CA ALA A 43 5.32 -17.57 -38.40
C ALA A 43 4.48 -18.41 -37.40
N GLY A 44 3.32 -17.87 -37.03
CA GLY A 44 2.31 -18.50 -36.19
C GLY A 44 0.99 -17.72 -36.26
N THR A 45 0.49 -17.53 -37.49
CA THR A 45 -0.58 -16.60 -37.88
C THR A 45 -2.00 -16.98 -37.41
N ALA A 46 -2.15 -17.72 -36.31
CA ALA A 46 -3.46 -18.08 -35.75
C ALA A 46 -3.56 -17.85 -34.22
N ARG A 47 -2.49 -17.34 -33.57
CA ARG A 47 -2.41 -17.20 -32.11
C ARG A 47 -2.50 -15.77 -31.58
N GLY A 48 -2.55 -14.77 -32.45
CA GLY A 48 -2.59 -13.35 -32.05
C GLY A 48 -3.99 -12.80 -31.77
N GLU A 49 -5.03 -13.47 -32.27
CA GLU A 49 -6.40 -12.96 -32.22
C GLU A 49 -7.02 -13.05 -30.81
N GLU A 50 -6.64 -14.06 -30.03
CA GLU A 50 -7.18 -14.32 -28.68
C GLU A 50 -6.59 -13.37 -27.61
N TYR A 51 -5.34 -12.93 -27.76
CA TYR A 51 -4.69 -11.99 -26.82
C TYR A 51 -5.23 -10.55 -26.92
N THR A 52 -5.85 -10.19 -28.04
CA THR A 52 -6.35 -8.83 -28.29
C THR A 52 -7.74 -8.62 -27.67
N ALA A 53 -8.54 -9.69 -27.56
CA ALA A 53 -9.87 -9.64 -26.93
C ALA A 53 -9.81 -9.45 -25.39
N MET A 54 -8.73 -9.90 -24.74
CA MET A 54 -8.55 -9.79 -23.28
C MET A 54 -8.16 -8.38 -22.79
N GLN A 55 -7.84 -7.44 -23.69
CA GLN A 55 -7.35 -6.09 -23.33
C GLN A 55 -8.44 -5.18 -22.72
N ASN A 56 -9.72 -5.59 -22.77
CA ASN A 56 -10.87 -4.79 -22.32
C ASN A 56 -11.80 -5.52 -21.33
N GLN A 57 -11.46 -6.74 -20.87
CA GLN A 57 -12.22 -7.41 -19.82
C GLN A 57 -11.64 -7.12 -18.44
N LYS A 58 -12.52 -6.84 -17.47
CA LYS A 58 -12.13 -6.81 -16.05
C LYS A 58 -11.69 -8.22 -15.66
N ILE A 59 -10.49 -8.33 -15.11
CA ILE A 59 -10.02 -9.57 -14.50
C ILE A 59 -10.74 -9.69 -13.16
N THR A 60 -11.64 -10.66 -13.04
CA THR A 60 -12.30 -11.04 -11.78
C THR A 60 -11.69 -12.33 -11.26
N ILE A 61 -11.94 -12.66 -10.00
CA ILE A 61 -11.48 -13.91 -9.38
C ILE A 61 -11.96 -15.12 -10.20
N GLU A 62 -13.23 -15.15 -10.57
CA GLU A 62 -13.81 -16.19 -11.44
C GLU A 62 -13.07 -16.33 -12.79
N VAL A 63 -12.62 -15.22 -13.38
CA VAL A 63 -11.85 -15.23 -14.63
C VAL A 63 -10.46 -15.84 -14.42
N ILE A 64 -9.85 -15.66 -13.24
CA ILE A 64 -8.55 -16.26 -12.93
C ILE A 64 -8.69 -17.76 -12.67
N GLU A 65 -9.68 -18.16 -11.87
CA GLU A 65 -9.94 -19.57 -11.54
C GLU A 65 -10.26 -20.43 -12.76
N THR A 66 -10.98 -19.87 -13.73
CA THR A 66 -11.38 -20.58 -14.96
C THR A 66 -10.34 -20.48 -16.07
N LYS A 67 -9.22 -19.76 -15.86
CA LYS A 67 -8.24 -19.52 -16.91
C LYS A 67 -7.31 -20.73 -17.11
N GLU A 68 -7.43 -21.36 -18.27
CA GLU A 68 -6.47 -22.36 -18.72
C GLU A 68 -5.36 -21.73 -19.57
N PHE A 69 -4.10 -22.09 -19.27
CA PHE A 69 -2.93 -21.68 -20.04
C PHE A 69 -2.43 -22.81 -20.94
N HIS A 70 -2.10 -22.48 -22.18
CA HIS A 70 -1.46 -23.45 -23.09
C HIS A 70 -0.02 -23.75 -22.68
N VAL A 71 0.32 -25.04 -22.58
CA VAL A 71 1.69 -25.49 -22.31
C VAL A 71 2.56 -25.31 -23.55
N ALA A 72 3.71 -24.67 -23.39
CA ALA A 72 4.72 -24.49 -24.43
C ALA A 72 6.03 -25.19 -24.04
N ALA A 73 6.80 -25.66 -25.03
CA ALA A 73 8.07 -26.38 -24.81
C ALA A 73 9.13 -25.61 -24.01
N ARG A 74 8.99 -24.29 -23.91
CA ARG A 74 9.65 -23.43 -22.92
C ARG A 74 8.57 -22.52 -22.34
N GLY A 75 8.17 -22.77 -21.11
CA GLY A 75 7.13 -22.05 -20.39
C GLY A 75 7.49 -21.85 -18.92
N TYR A 76 6.63 -21.14 -18.21
CA TYR A 76 6.72 -21.00 -16.76
C TYR A 76 6.38 -22.32 -16.07
N ASN A 77 6.86 -22.49 -14.84
CA ASN A 77 6.47 -23.64 -14.03
C ASN A 77 5.00 -23.50 -13.66
N GLN A 78 4.20 -24.53 -13.95
CA GLN A 78 2.76 -24.51 -13.68
C GLN A 78 2.45 -24.25 -12.21
N HIS A 79 3.17 -24.91 -11.29
CA HIS A 79 2.93 -24.75 -9.86
C HIS A 79 3.22 -23.33 -9.34
N GLU A 80 4.31 -22.70 -9.83
CA GLU A 80 4.66 -21.32 -9.48
C GLU A 80 3.65 -20.32 -10.05
N VAL A 81 3.12 -20.61 -11.24
CA VAL A 81 2.03 -19.81 -11.84
C VAL A 81 0.77 -19.95 -11.00
N ASP A 82 0.38 -21.17 -10.61
CA ASP A 82 -0.82 -21.41 -9.79
C ASP A 82 -0.71 -20.69 -8.44
N GLU A 83 0.41 -20.83 -7.70
CA GLU A 83 0.64 -20.11 -6.42
C GLU A 83 0.57 -18.58 -6.59
N PHE A 84 1.06 -18.05 -7.70
CA PHE A 84 0.99 -16.63 -7.98
C PHE A 84 -0.44 -16.17 -8.32
N LEU A 85 -1.20 -16.99 -9.04
CA LEU A 85 -2.61 -16.71 -9.35
C LEU A 85 -3.48 -16.77 -8.10
N ASP A 86 -3.22 -17.69 -7.17
CA ASP A 86 -3.88 -17.73 -5.86
C ASP A 86 -3.62 -16.42 -5.08
N SER A 87 -2.35 -15.97 -5.04
CA SER A 87 -2.01 -14.69 -4.40
C SER A 87 -2.69 -13.48 -5.06
N ILE A 88 -2.95 -13.51 -6.37
CA ILE A 88 -3.69 -12.46 -7.05
C ILE A 88 -5.18 -12.53 -6.68
N CYS A 89 -5.75 -13.73 -6.55
CA CYS A 89 -7.13 -13.89 -6.11
C CYS A 89 -7.33 -13.33 -4.70
N ASP A 90 -6.45 -13.66 -3.75
CA ASP A 90 -6.48 -13.12 -2.39
C ASP A 90 -6.43 -11.59 -2.35
N GLU A 91 -5.55 -10.98 -3.15
CA GLU A 91 -5.43 -9.51 -3.19
C GLU A 91 -6.63 -8.86 -3.89
N LEU A 92 -7.23 -9.52 -4.90
CA LEU A 92 -8.47 -9.03 -5.51
C LEU A 92 -9.64 -9.09 -4.53
N GLU A 93 -9.80 -10.18 -3.77
CA GLU A 93 -10.82 -10.28 -2.72
C GLU A 93 -10.65 -9.19 -1.68
N ARG A 94 -9.41 -8.94 -1.25
CA ARG A 94 -9.10 -7.87 -0.30
C ARG A 94 -9.46 -6.50 -0.86
N ILE A 95 -9.12 -6.22 -2.11
CA ILE A 95 -9.44 -4.95 -2.77
C ILE A 95 -10.96 -4.78 -2.93
N GLU A 96 -11.69 -5.85 -3.27
CA GLU A 96 -13.15 -5.81 -3.36
C GLU A 96 -13.80 -5.56 -2.00
N ALA A 97 -13.33 -6.23 -0.95
CA ALA A 97 -13.79 -6.01 0.42
C ALA A 97 -13.48 -4.58 0.90
N GLU A 98 -12.30 -4.05 0.60
CA GLU A 98 -11.93 -2.67 0.92
C GLU A 98 -12.79 -1.66 0.14
N MET A 99 -13.01 -1.90 -1.16
CA MET A 99 -13.87 -1.07 -1.99
C MET A 99 -15.30 -1.04 -1.45
N ASP A 100 -15.85 -2.19 -1.06
CA ASP A 100 -17.22 -2.27 -0.53
C ASP A 100 -17.32 -1.67 0.88
N ALA A 101 -16.29 -1.84 1.73
CA ALA A 101 -16.21 -1.16 3.01
C ALA A 101 -16.16 0.37 2.83
N LEU A 102 -15.37 0.87 1.87
CA LEU A 102 -15.29 2.30 1.56
C LEU A 102 -16.58 2.84 0.96
N LYS A 103 -17.28 2.09 0.09
CA LYS A 103 -18.61 2.47 -0.40
C LYS A 103 -19.63 2.51 0.73
N ALA A 104 -19.67 1.49 1.59
CA ALA A 104 -20.57 1.45 2.72
C ALA A 104 -20.31 2.60 3.70
N GLU A 105 -19.04 2.94 3.92
CA GLU A 105 -18.64 4.08 4.73
C GLU A 105 -19.01 5.41 4.06
N ASN A 106 -18.83 5.54 2.74
CA ASN A 106 -19.25 6.72 2.00
C ASN A 106 -20.78 6.89 2.04
N ASP A 107 -21.54 5.82 1.84
CA ASP A 107 -22.99 5.82 1.97
C ASP A 107 -23.40 6.16 3.41
N ARG A 108 -22.72 5.62 4.42
CA ARG A 108 -22.95 5.96 5.83
C ARG A 108 -22.67 7.43 6.10
N LEU A 109 -21.58 7.99 5.58
CA LEU A 109 -21.22 9.39 5.73
C LEU A 109 -22.18 10.31 4.95
N GLN A 110 -22.63 9.92 3.76
CA GLN A 110 -23.69 10.62 3.04
C GLN A 110 -25.00 10.58 3.82
N HIS A 111 -25.38 9.41 4.36
CA HIS A 111 -26.57 9.26 5.19
C HIS A 111 -26.45 9.89 6.59
N GLN A 112 -25.24 10.07 7.13
CA GLN A 112 -24.94 10.80 8.38
C GLN A 112 -24.73 12.30 8.18
N ALA A 113 -24.42 12.74 6.97
CA ALA A 113 -24.58 14.14 6.56
C ALA A 113 -26.08 14.51 6.40
N VAL A 114 -26.97 13.51 6.26
CA VAL A 114 -28.42 13.69 6.08
C VAL A 114 -29.29 13.70 7.36
N PRO A 115 -28.89 13.38 8.62
CA PRO A 115 -29.72 13.53 9.81
C PRO A 115 -29.17 14.58 10.78
N GLN A 116 -28.46 15.60 10.29
CA GLN A 116 -28.26 16.87 11.03
C GLN A 116 -28.90 18.07 10.32
N VAL A 117 -29.56 17.85 9.17
CA VAL A 117 -30.44 18.86 8.52
C VAL A 117 -31.93 18.55 8.73
N THR A 118 -32.30 17.37 9.26
CA THR A 118 -33.72 16.97 9.35
C THR A 118 -34.43 17.29 10.67
N LYS A 119 -33.83 18.09 11.56
CA LYS A 119 -34.56 18.71 12.69
C LYS A 119 -34.72 20.22 12.59
N ALA A 120 -34.68 20.74 11.37
CA ALA A 120 -35.31 22.00 11.01
C ALA A 120 -35.84 21.92 9.58
N THR A 121 -36.91 21.15 9.36
CA THR A 121 -37.89 21.60 8.36
C THR A 121 -38.50 22.90 8.89
N PRO A 122 -38.25 24.02 8.21
CA PRO A 122 -39.30 24.59 7.42
C PRO A 122 -39.06 24.19 5.98
N VAL A 123 -40.10 23.63 5.40
CA VAL A 123 -40.35 23.61 3.96
C VAL A 123 -39.80 24.90 3.34
N VAL A 124 -38.74 24.79 2.53
CA VAL A 124 -38.41 25.85 1.58
C VAL A 124 -39.38 25.69 0.41
N SER A 125 -40.64 26.06 0.67
CA SER A 125 -41.40 26.72 -0.37
C SER A 125 -40.56 27.93 -0.78
N ALA A 126 -40.28 28.05 -2.07
CA ALA A 126 -39.49 29.13 -2.64
C ALA A 126 -39.78 30.48 -1.95
N PRO A 127 -38.79 31.22 -1.44
CA PRO A 127 -39.03 32.53 -0.88
C PRO A 127 -39.22 33.51 -2.04
N THR A 128 -40.47 33.68 -2.45
CA THR A 128 -40.92 34.94 -3.01
C THR A 128 -40.82 36.00 -1.93
N GLY A 129 -39.76 36.83 -2.01
CA GLY A 129 -39.59 38.07 -1.26
C GLY A 129 -39.06 37.88 0.16
N ASN A 130 -37.88 38.45 0.43
CA ASN A 130 -37.41 39.10 1.67
C ASN A 130 -35.87 39.08 1.67
N ASP A 131 -35.23 40.14 1.19
CA ASP A 131 -33.76 40.25 1.03
C ASP A 131 -32.96 40.07 2.34
N GLY A 132 -33.61 40.20 3.50
CA GLY A 132 -33.00 40.01 4.81
C GLY A 132 -32.67 38.55 5.14
N THR A 133 -33.53 37.59 4.78
CA THR A 133 -33.37 36.17 5.14
C THR A 133 -32.28 35.49 4.30
N PHE A 134 -32.09 35.93 3.06
CA PHE A 134 -31.01 35.44 2.19
C PHE A 134 -29.63 35.86 2.70
N ARG A 135 -29.52 37.08 3.25
CA ARG A 135 -28.27 37.62 3.81
C ARG A 135 -27.85 36.86 5.07
N GLU A 136 -28.80 36.55 5.94
CA GLU A 136 -28.58 35.79 7.17
C GLU A 136 -28.14 34.33 6.88
N ILE A 137 -28.73 33.68 5.88
CA ILE A 137 -28.31 32.33 5.45
C ILE A 137 -26.89 32.34 4.88
N LEU A 138 -26.54 33.35 4.06
CA LEU A 138 -25.18 33.49 3.52
C LEU A 138 -24.14 33.74 4.63
N GLU A 139 -24.47 34.55 5.62
CA GLU A 139 -23.60 34.84 6.76
C GLU A 139 -23.39 33.58 7.62
N MET A 140 -24.46 32.81 7.86
CA MET A 140 -24.36 31.52 8.55
C MET A 140 -23.53 30.50 7.75
N ALA A 141 -23.72 30.43 6.44
CA ALA A 141 -22.93 29.55 5.57
C ALA A 141 -21.43 29.92 5.56
N GLN A 142 -21.11 31.22 5.55
CA GLN A 142 -19.73 31.70 5.66
C GLN A 142 -19.12 31.31 7.01
N ARG A 143 -19.84 31.53 8.11
CA ARG A 143 -19.41 31.16 9.46
C ARG A 143 -19.16 29.66 9.59
N VAL A 144 -20.06 28.83 9.07
CA VAL A 144 -19.91 27.37 9.09
C VAL A 144 -18.69 26.94 8.26
N LYS A 145 -18.44 27.57 7.10
CA LYS A 145 -17.25 27.31 6.29
C LYS A 145 -15.98 27.69 7.04
N GLU A 146 -15.91 28.88 7.63
CA GLU A 146 -14.76 29.31 8.44
C GLU A 146 -14.53 28.39 9.64
N GLN A 147 -15.60 27.96 10.31
CA GLN A 147 -15.51 27.05 11.44
C GLN A 147 -15.05 25.65 11.01
N THR A 148 -15.51 25.17 9.85
CA THR A 148 -15.06 23.88 9.28
C THR A 148 -13.58 23.92 8.93
N ILE A 149 -13.09 25.04 8.37
CA ILE A 149 -11.67 25.22 8.08
C ILE A 149 -10.86 25.24 9.37
N ALA A 150 -11.28 26.01 10.37
CA ALA A 150 -10.61 26.08 11.66
C ALA A 150 -10.57 24.72 12.38
N ASP A 151 -11.67 23.98 12.36
CA ASP A 151 -11.76 22.64 12.97
C ASP A 151 -10.86 21.63 12.23
N ALA A 152 -10.79 21.72 10.90
CA ALA A 152 -9.92 20.87 10.08
C ALA A 152 -8.43 21.19 10.34
N GLU A 153 -8.08 22.47 10.41
CA GLU A 153 -6.71 22.92 10.73
C GLU A 153 -6.30 22.52 12.14
N ALA A 154 -7.20 22.63 13.12
CA ALA A 154 -6.94 22.20 14.49
C ALA A 154 -6.67 20.70 14.59
N LYS A 155 -7.49 19.87 13.92
CA LYS A 155 -7.28 18.41 13.87
C LYS A 155 -5.99 18.04 13.13
N ALA A 156 -5.68 18.72 12.04
CA ALA A 156 -4.43 18.50 11.32
C ALA A 156 -3.21 18.82 12.19
N ALA A 157 -3.24 19.95 12.90
CA ALA A 157 -2.20 20.34 13.83
C ALA A 157 -2.04 19.34 14.98
N GLU A 158 -3.14 18.81 15.52
CA GLU A 158 -3.12 17.78 16.56
C GLU A 158 -2.49 16.47 16.04
N ILE A 159 -2.87 16.01 14.84
CA ILE A 159 -2.30 14.80 14.25
C ILE A 159 -0.78 14.95 14.04
N VAL A 160 -0.34 16.10 13.53
CA VAL A 160 1.09 16.37 13.34
C VAL A 160 1.83 16.40 14.67
N ALA A 161 1.28 17.08 15.69
CA ALA A 161 1.89 17.14 17.01
C ALA A 161 2.00 15.75 17.66
N ASN A 162 0.95 14.92 17.57
CA ASN A 162 0.96 13.56 18.09
C ASN A 162 1.98 12.68 17.35
N ALA A 163 2.03 12.78 16.02
CA ALA A 163 3.02 12.06 15.21
C ALA A 163 4.45 12.47 15.55
N GLU A 164 4.72 13.76 15.76
CA GLU A 164 6.04 14.25 16.17
C GLU A 164 6.46 13.74 17.55
N VAL A 165 5.52 13.70 18.52
CA VAL A 165 5.76 13.14 19.85
C VAL A 165 6.08 11.64 19.76
N GLU A 166 5.31 10.88 18.98
CA GLU A 166 5.57 9.45 18.78
C GLU A 166 6.91 9.19 18.09
N VAL A 167 7.23 9.95 17.04
CA VAL A 167 8.51 9.82 16.33
C VAL A 167 9.66 10.13 17.27
N LYS A 168 9.55 11.19 18.08
CA LYS A 168 10.58 11.55 19.04
C LYS A 168 10.76 10.48 20.12
N ALA A 169 9.67 9.91 20.64
CA ALA A 169 9.72 8.83 21.61
C ALA A 169 10.35 7.55 21.02
N ARG A 170 9.95 7.16 19.81
CA ARG A 170 10.54 5.99 19.11
C ARG A 170 12.02 6.19 18.84
N LEU A 171 12.42 7.37 18.36
CA LEU A 171 13.84 7.68 18.13
C LEU A 171 14.64 7.60 19.43
N GLY A 172 14.11 8.11 20.54
CA GLY A 172 14.74 7.98 21.87
C GLY A 172 14.97 6.52 22.25
N ASN A 173 13.94 5.69 22.18
CA ASN A 173 14.06 4.26 22.50
C ASN A 173 15.06 3.55 21.58
N LEU A 174 15.00 3.82 20.27
CA LEU A 174 15.95 3.25 19.29
C LEU A 174 17.39 3.68 19.56
N THR A 175 17.61 4.92 20.02
CA THR A 175 18.95 5.39 20.40
C THR A 175 19.45 4.71 21.67
N GLU A 176 18.59 4.54 22.68
CA GLU A 176 18.93 3.82 23.92
C GLU A 176 19.25 2.35 23.63
N GLU A 177 18.43 1.67 22.84
CA GLU A 177 18.66 0.26 22.44
C GLU A 177 19.94 0.11 21.61
N LYS A 178 20.26 1.09 20.74
CA LYS A 178 21.51 1.11 19.98
C LYS A 178 22.72 1.24 20.90
N GLU A 179 22.67 2.16 21.87
CA GLU A 179 23.76 2.35 22.84
C GLU A 179 23.96 1.09 23.69
N GLU A 180 22.86 0.46 24.14
CA GLU A 180 22.91 -0.79 24.90
C GLU A 180 23.53 -1.93 24.07
N LEU A 181 23.09 -2.11 22.81
CA LEU A 181 23.66 -3.13 21.92
C LEU A 181 25.13 -2.88 21.61
N GLU A 182 25.54 -1.62 21.44
CA GLU A 182 26.95 -1.26 21.26
C GLU A 182 27.80 -1.62 22.49
N GLU A 183 27.28 -1.39 23.70
CA GLU A 183 27.93 -1.81 24.95
C GLU A 183 28.02 -3.34 25.07
N GLN A 184 26.94 -4.06 24.76
CA GLN A 184 26.94 -5.54 24.77
C GLN A 184 27.95 -6.12 23.77
N ILE A 185 28.05 -5.55 22.56
CA ILE A 185 29.03 -5.96 21.56
C ILE A 185 30.46 -5.70 22.06
N ALA A 186 30.71 -4.56 22.70
CA ALA A 186 32.02 -4.24 23.26
C ALA A 186 32.40 -5.24 24.37
N ALA A 187 31.47 -5.52 25.29
CA ALA A 187 31.65 -6.48 26.37
C ALA A 187 31.91 -7.90 25.83
N LEU A 188 31.15 -8.36 24.84
CA LEU A 188 31.35 -9.66 24.20
C LEU A 188 32.71 -9.76 23.50
N LYS A 189 33.16 -8.68 22.85
CA LYS A 189 34.49 -8.66 22.21
C LYS A 189 35.62 -8.76 23.23
N GLU A 190 35.54 -8.02 24.33
CA GLU A 190 36.55 -8.12 25.39
C GLU A 190 36.50 -9.49 26.09
N ALA A 191 35.31 -10.05 26.32
CA ALA A 191 35.16 -11.41 26.84
C ALA A 191 35.78 -12.46 25.90
N ALA A 192 35.51 -12.36 24.59
CA ALA A 192 36.09 -13.26 23.59
C ALA A 192 37.62 -13.14 23.52
N LYS A 193 38.16 -11.93 23.65
CA LYS A 193 39.61 -11.68 23.69
C LYS A 193 40.25 -12.24 24.97
N ALA A 194 39.62 -12.04 26.13
CA ALA A 194 40.08 -12.60 27.39
C ALA A 194 40.06 -14.13 27.37
N PHE A 195 38.98 -14.72 26.86
CA PHE A 195 38.85 -16.16 26.67
C PHE A 195 39.97 -16.71 25.76
N LYS A 196 40.22 -16.05 24.63
CA LYS A 196 41.32 -16.43 23.72
C LYS A 196 42.69 -16.37 24.41
N ALA A 197 42.95 -15.34 25.23
CA ALA A 197 44.19 -15.21 25.97
C ALA A 197 44.36 -16.35 27.01
N GLN A 198 43.30 -16.63 27.78
CA GLN A 198 43.28 -17.74 28.74
C GLN A 198 43.50 -19.09 28.06
N PHE A 199 42.91 -19.31 26.89
CA PHE A 199 43.13 -20.52 26.11
C PHE A 199 44.57 -20.66 25.60
N ALA A 200 45.16 -19.56 25.12
CA ALA A 200 46.55 -19.56 24.67
C ALA A 200 47.52 -19.88 25.83
N GLU A 201 47.28 -19.30 27.00
CA GLU A 201 48.05 -19.56 28.21
C GLU A 201 47.91 -21.02 28.68
N MET A 202 46.68 -21.56 28.69
CA MET A 202 46.43 -22.97 29.04
C MET A 202 47.15 -23.94 28.11
N ILE A 203 47.15 -23.68 26.80
CA ILE A 203 47.88 -24.49 25.83
C ILE A 203 49.38 -24.39 26.06
N GLY A 204 49.91 -23.19 26.33
CA GLY A 204 51.33 -22.99 26.64
C GLY A 204 51.75 -23.79 27.88
N ALA A 205 50.99 -23.70 28.97
CA ALA A 205 51.24 -24.47 30.19
C ALA A 205 51.18 -25.98 29.96
N ALA A 206 50.25 -26.46 29.12
CA ALA A 206 50.18 -27.87 28.73
C ALA A 206 51.39 -28.33 27.89
N GLN A 207 51.96 -27.44 27.06
CA GLN A 207 53.18 -27.73 26.31
C GLN A 207 54.42 -27.78 27.23
N ASP A 208 54.56 -26.81 28.14
CA ASP A 208 55.69 -26.75 29.08
C ASP A 208 55.74 -27.98 29.99
N THR A 209 54.58 -28.42 30.49
CA THR A 209 54.48 -29.66 31.29
C THR A 209 54.84 -30.90 30.48
N LEU A 210 54.45 -30.98 29.21
CA LEU A 210 54.81 -32.07 28.32
C LEU A 210 56.32 -32.12 28.07
N ASP A 211 56.95 -30.97 27.84
CA ASP A 211 58.39 -30.91 27.57
C ASP A 211 59.22 -31.20 28.84
N ALA A 212 58.75 -30.78 30.02
CA ALA A 212 59.36 -31.16 31.29
C ALA A 212 59.33 -32.69 31.52
N MET A 213 58.28 -33.38 31.08
CA MET A 213 58.19 -34.85 31.18
C MET A 213 59.12 -35.60 30.21
N LYS A 214 59.51 -35.00 29.08
CA LYS A 214 60.41 -35.65 28.10
C LYS A 214 61.89 -35.59 28.50
N VAL A 215 62.27 -34.71 29.43
CA VAL A 215 63.66 -34.48 29.86
C VAL A 215 64.06 -35.39 31.04
N LEU A 216 63.08 -36.07 31.66
CA LEU A 216 63.25 -37.12 32.67
C LEU A 216 63.40 -38.51 32.03
#